data_AF-A0A9E3EB03-F1
#
_entry.id   AF-A0A9E3EB03-F1
#
_cell.length_a   1.000
_cell.length_b   1.000
_cell.length_c   1.000
_cell.angle_alpha   90.00
_cell.angle_beta   90.00
_cell.angle_gamma   90.00
#
_symmetry.space_group_name_H-M   'P 1'
#
loop_
_entity.id
_entity.type
_entity.pdbx_description
1 polymer ?
#
loop_
_entity_poly.entity_id
_entity_poly.type
_entity_poly.pdbx_seq_one_letter_code
_entity_poly.pdbx_strand_id
1 'polypeptide(L)'
;MIEPDHPQLSIQRQCALVSISRSAFYYQPAGETSLNLALMRLIDEAFLETPWYGSRQMARHLHRQGYTVGRMRVRRLMAKMGL
;
A
#
# COMPACT_ATOMS: atom_id res chain seq x y z
N MET A 1 -22.84 13.55 2.41
CA MET A 1 -21.65 13.67 3.28
C MET A 1 -22.02 13.11 4.64
N ILE A 2 -21.12 12.41 5.35
CA ILE A 2 -21.40 11.88 6.69
C ILE A 2 -20.81 12.84 7.72
N GLU A 3 -21.62 13.26 8.68
CA GLU A 3 -21.32 14.24 9.72
C GLU A 3 -21.37 13.56 11.09
N PRO A 4 -20.23 13.42 11.79
CA PRO A 4 -20.17 12.82 13.13
C PRO A 4 -21.06 13.52 14.16
N ASP A 5 -21.17 14.85 14.08
CA ASP A 5 -21.88 15.69 15.03
C ASP A 5 -23.32 16.02 14.59
N HIS A 6 -23.89 15.21 13.68
CA HIS A 6 -25.23 15.46 13.16
C HIS A 6 -26.30 15.33 14.28
N PRO A 7 -27.11 16.38 14.53
CA PRO A 7 -27.96 16.46 15.72
C PRO A 7 -29.09 15.42 15.79
N GLN A 8 -29.46 14.82 14.64
CA GLN A 8 -30.62 13.90 14.54
C GLN A 8 -30.30 12.50 13.97
N LEU A 9 -29.11 12.29 13.40
CA LEU A 9 -28.81 11.07 12.63
C LEU A 9 -27.50 10.47 13.11
N SER A 10 -27.54 9.22 13.55
CA SER A 10 -26.31 8.49 13.88
C SER A 10 -25.47 8.24 12.62
N ILE A 11 -24.15 8.13 12.79
CA ILE A 11 -23.20 7.76 11.72
C ILE A 11 -23.68 6.50 10.99
N GLN A 12 -24.25 5.53 11.70
CA GLN A 12 -24.78 4.31 11.09
C GLN A 12 -25.93 4.59 10.11
N ARG A 13 -26.87 5.47 10.48
CA ARG A 13 -28.01 5.82 9.64
C ARG A 13 -27.56 6.65 8.43
N GLN A 14 -26.59 7.55 8.63
CA GLN A 14 -25.99 8.31 7.54
C GLN A 14 -25.25 7.39 6.56
N CYS A 15 -24.41 6.47 7.04
CA CYS A 15 -23.75 5.45 6.22
C CYS A 15 -24.75 4.61 5.40
N ALA A 16 -25.88 4.22 6.00
CA ALA A 16 -26.94 3.51 5.30
C ALA A 16 -27.58 4.35 4.18
N LEU A 17 -27.85 5.64 4.44
CA LEU A 17 -28.41 6.56 3.45
C LEU A 17 -27.48 6.78 2.24
N VAL A 18 -26.16 6.84 2.46
CA VAL A 18 -25.17 6.97 1.38
C VAL A 18 -24.64 5.62 0.87
N SER A 19 -25.22 4.50 1.29
CA SER A 19 -24.86 3.14 0.86
C SER A 19 -23.37 2.80 1.02
N ILE A 20 -22.73 3.26 2.10
CA ILE A 20 -21.38 2.84 2.47
C ILE A 20 -21.41 2.05 3.78
N SER A 21 -20.45 1.14 3.95
CA SER A 21 -20.29 0.46 5.23
C SER A 21 -19.75 1.42 6.29
N ARG A 22 -20.16 1.22 7.55
CA ARG A 22 -19.61 1.96 8.69
C ARG A 22 -18.09 1.77 8.82
N SER A 23 -17.57 0.59 8.46
CA SER A 23 -16.14 0.31 8.47
C SER A 23 -15.37 1.13 7.44
N ALA A 24 -15.93 1.36 6.25
CA ALA A 24 -15.33 2.22 5.24
C ALA A 24 -15.23 3.68 5.71
N PHE A 25 -16.22 4.16 6.48
CA PHE A 25 -16.19 5.52 7.05
C PHE A 25 -15.03 5.73 8.04
N TYR A 26 -14.72 4.75 8.89
CA TYR A 26 -13.61 4.84 9.83
C TYR A 26 -12.25 4.42 9.23
N TYR A 27 -12.25 3.82 8.05
CA TYR A 27 -11.02 3.34 7.44
C TYR A 27 -10.16 4.51 7.00
N GLN A 28 -9.06 4.73 7.70
CA GLN A 28 -7.99 5.62 7.29
C GLN A 28 -6.94 4.80 6.54
N PRO A 29 -6.63 5.11 5.26
CA PRO A 29 -5.59 4.40 4.55
C PRO A 29 -4.24 4.64 5.24
N ALA A 30 -3.67 3.58 5.81
CA ALA A 30 -2.32 3.64 6.35
C ALA A 30 -1.32 3.86 5.20
N GLY A 31 -0.41 4.82 5.38
CA GLY A 31 0.72 5.01 4.48
C GLY A 31 1.64 3.79 4.43
N GLU A 32 2.63 3.82 3.53
CA GLU A 32 3.67 2.78 3.53
C GLU A 32 4.61 2.95 4.73
N THR A 33 5.08 1.82 5.26
CA THR A 33 6.05 1.84 6.35
C THR A 33 7.40 2.39 5.87
N SER A 34 8.22 2.92 6.79
CA SER A 34 9.57 3.40 6.48
C SER A 34 10.42 2.35 5.76
N LEU A 35 10.31 1.08 6.17
CA LEU A 35 10.96 -0.04 5.50
C LEU A 35 10.45 -0.23 4.07
N ASN A 36 9.14 -0.12 3.82
CA ASN A 36 8.61 -0.23 2.46
C ASN A 36 9.08 0.92 1.58
N LEU A 37 9.17 2.14 2.10
CA LEU A 37 9.73 3.29 1.37
C LEU A 37 11.21 3.07 1.03
N ALA A 38 12.01 2.54 1.96
CA ALA A 38 13.40 2.20 1.69
C ALA A 38 13.53 1.11 0.61
N LEU A 39 12.70 0.05 0.71
CA LEU A 39 12.68 -1.00 -0.31
C LEU A 39 12.24 -0.47 -1.68
N MET A 40 11.26 0.44 -1.74
CA MET A 40 10.83 1.05 -3.01
C MET A 40 11.96 1.85 -3.66
N ARG A 41 12.79 2.56 -2.89
CA ARG A 41 13.98 3.27 -3.42
C ARG A 41 15.01 2.29 -4.01
N LEU A 42 15.30 1.19 -3.33
CA LEU A 42 16.23 0.17 -3.82
C LEU A 42 15.69 -0.56 -5.06
N ILE A 43 14.38 -0.79 -5.10
CA ILE A 43 13.72 -1.36 -6.29
C ILE A 43 13.86 -0.40 -7.48
N ASP A 44 13.66 0.90 -7.26
CA ASP A 44 13.78 1.92 -8.31
C ASP A 44 15.21 1.96 -8.88
N GLU A 45 16.21 2.02 -8.01
CA GLU A 45 17.64 1.97 -8.37
C GLU A 45 17.98 0.71 -9.17
N ALA A 46 17.60 -0.47 -8.65
CA ALA A 46 17.86 -1.74 -9.32
C ALA A 46 17.09 -1.86 -10.66
N PHE A 47 15.91 -1.25 -10.77
CA PHE A 47 15.12 -1.24 -12.00
C PHE A 47 15.75 -0.35 -13.08
N LEU A 48 16.33 0.79 -12.70
CA LEU A 48 17.08 1.65 -13.61
C LEU A 48 18.32 0.94 -14.18
N GLU A 49 19.02 0.16 -13.36
CA GLU A 49 20.16 -0.64 -13.82
C GLU A 49 19.74 -1.87 -14.64
N THR A 50 18.63 -2.51 -14.24
CA THR A 50 18.16 -3.76 -14.83
C THR A 50 16.64 -3.78 -15.08
N PRO A 51 16.15 -3.13 -16.15
CA PRO A 51 14.71 -2.97 -16.42
C PRO A 51 13.95 -4.28 -16.66
N TRP A 52 14.64 -5.39 -16.93
CA TRP A 52 14.05 -6.71 -17.11
C TRP A 52 13.88 -7.50 -15.80
N TYR A 53 14.24 -6.93 -14.65
CA TYR A 53 14.08 -7.60 -13.35
C TYR A 53 12.61 -7.66 -12.93
N GLY A 54 12.00 -8.83 -13.14
CA GLY A 54 10.74 -9.16 -12.50
C GLY A 54 10.87 -9.36 -10.99
N SER A 55 9.73 -9.41 -10.28
CA SER A 55 9.65 -9.53 -8.82
C SER A 55 10.51 -10.63 -8.18
N ARG A 56 10.74 -11.76 -8.86
CA ARG A 56 11.61 -12.85 -8.36
C ARG A 56 13.09 -12.46 -8.37
N GLN A 57 13.55 -11.81 -9.43
CA GLN A 57 14.95 -11.36 -9.54
C GLN A 57 15.20 -10.21 -8.57
N MET A 58 14.25 -9.28 -8.49
CA MET A 58 14.29 -8.16 -7.58
C MET A 58 14.35 -8.60 -6.10
N ALA A 59 13.55 -9.59 -5.71
CA ALA A 59 13.63 -10.16 -4.36
C ALA A 59 15.02 -10.78 -4.06
N ARG A 60 15.64 -11.47 -5.03
CA ARG A 60 17.00 -12.02 -4.87
C ARG A 60 18.07 -10.92 -4.83
N HIS A 61 17.85 -9.80 -5.51
CA HIS A 61 18.75 -8.65 -5.46
C HIS A 61 18.70 -8.00 -4.06
N LEU A 62 17.50 -7.74 -3.55
CA LEU A 62 17.30 -7.20 -2.20
C LEU A 62 17.85 -8.14 -1.10
N HIS A 63 17.70 -9.46 -1.26
CA HIS A 63 18.32 -10.44 -0.35
C HIS A 63 19.85 -10.35 -0.34
N ARG A 64 20.49 -10.10 -1.49
CA ARG A 64 21.95 -9.91 -1.56
C ARG A 64 22.41 -8.63 -0.87
N GLN A 65 21.53 -7.64 -0.74
CA GLN A 65 21.76 -6.42 0.03
C GLN A 65 21.41 -6.56 1.53
N GLY A 66 21.01 -7.75 1.99
CA GLY A 66 20.69 -8.02 3.41
C GLY A 66 19.22 -7.86 3.79
N TYR A 67 18.33 -7.60 2.83
CA TYR A 67 16.90 -7.50 3.09
C TYR A 67 16.19 -8.85 2.92
N THR A 68 15.64 -9.38 4.01
CA THR A 68 14.80 -10.59 3.96
C THR A 68 13.38 -10.22 3.50
N VAL A 69 13.13 -10.22 2.18
CA VAL A 69 11.86 -9.82 1.57
C VAL A 69 11.33 -10.87 0.60
N GLY A 70 10.11 -11.33 0.85
CA GLY A 70 9.45 -12.29 -0.02
C GLY A 70 9.02 -11.71 -1.37
N ARG A 71 8.97 -12.56 -2.41
CA ARG A 71 8.57 -12.17 -3.78
C ARG A 71 7.21 -11.45 -3.84
N MET A 72 6.26 -11.84 -2.99
CA MET A 72 4.91 -11.27 -2.99
C MET A 72 4.90 -9.82 -2.49
N ARG A 73 5.77 -9.51 -1.52
CA ARG A 73 5.95 -8.15 -1.02
C ARG A 73 6.58 -7.27 -2.08
N VAL A 74 7.64 -7.77 -2.74
CA VAL A 74 8.30 -7.06 -3.83
C VAL A 74 7.34 -6.81 -5.00
N ARG A 75 6.56 -7.82 -5.41
CA ARG A 75 5.53 -7.67 -6.46
C ARG A 75 4.50 -6.59 -6.12
N ARG A 76 4.03 -6.56 -4.87
CA ARG A 76 3.09 -5.53 -4.39
C ARG A 76 3.70 -4.14 -4.46
N LEU A 77 4.97 -3.99 -4.06
CA LEU A 77 5.67 -2.71 -4.08
C LEU A 77 5.91 -2.23 -5.51
N MET A 78 6.39 -3.10 -6.41
CA MET A 78 6.55 -2.79 -7.84
C MET A 78 5.23 -2.34 -8.47
N ALA A 79 4.13 -3.07 -8.22
CA ALA A 79 2.81 -2.69 -8.72
C ALA A 79 2.34 -1.32 -8.16
N LYS A 80 2.69 -1.00 -6.91
CA LYS A 80 2.43 0.33 -6.34
C LYS A 80 3.26 1.44 -6.98
N MET A 81 4.44 1.11 -7.50
CA MET A 81 5.32 2.03 -8.23
C MET A 81 4.96 2.16 -9.71
N GLY A 82 4.12 1.26 -10.26
CA GLY A 82 3.79 1.21 -11.68
C GLY A 82 4.79 0.42 -12.53
N LEU A 83 5.57 -0.48 -11.90
CA LEU A 83 6.55 -1.37 -12.52
C LEU A 83 6.01 -2.80 -12.71
#